data_AF-A0A8H5PR14-F1
#
_entry.id   AF-A0A8H5PR14-F1
#
_cell.length_a   1.000
_cell.length_b   1.000
_cell.length_c   1.000
_cell.angle_alpha   90.00
_cell.angle_beta   90.00
_cell.angle_gamma   90.00
#
_symmetry.space_group_name_H-M   'P 1'
#
loop_
_entity.id
_entity.type
_entity.pdbx_description
1 polymer ?
#
loop_
_entity_poly.entity_id
_entity_poly.type
_entity_poly.pdbx_seq_one_letter_code
_entity_poly.pdbx_strand_id
1 'polypeptide(L)'
;MSMVITTATLDTLHSSLRQLQLSEATCKKIARLSIDPNSRRVAIRHLLALVIFSNLDIHTVGPLSLLPPTVKEMSPSRATALNEGQDSLGNQAQFETAWESWYRITAFLMHDKPKTRSPLLPPPSAKSQAEALISILQEYLCHFVRRDDGHSIDDQLAGLASVIRECVKFGYEVFSHPSDWEFIYTNDEYGVVVVVPGLAKCSSNTGELYRPPEMILTPEIAKVKV
;
A
#
# COMPACT_ATOMS: atom_id res chain seq x y z
N MET A 1 -18.10 -10.45 -36.27
CA MET A 1 -17.28 -9.38 -35.68
C MET A 1 -16.48 -10.02 -34.55
N SER A 2 -15.26 -10.47 -34.84
CA SER A 2 -14.46 -11.26 -33.89
C SER A 2 -13.99 -10.38 -32.74
N MET A 3 -14.45 -10.68 -31.53
CA MET A 3 -13.95 -10.06 -30.30
C MET A 3 -12.47 -10.40 -30.13
N VAL A 4 -11.63 -9.38 -30.09
CA VAL A 4 -10.22 -9.51 -29.73
C VAL A 4 -10.18 -9.92 -28.26
N ILE A 5 -9.84 -11.18 -28.00
CA ILE A 5 -9.40 -11.63 -26.68
C ILE A 5 -8.04 -10.96 -26.49
N THR A 6 -7.96 -9.92 -25.67
CA THR A 6 -6.66 -9.35 -25.26
C THR A 6 -5.99 -10.40 -24.37
N THR A 7 -5.24 -11.31 -24.98
CA THR A 7 -4.45 -12.29 -24.24
C THR A 7 -3.44 -11.52 -23.39
N ALA A 8 -3.44 -11.77 -22.09
CA ALA A 8 -2.49 -11.16 -21.17
C ALA A 8 -1.07 -11.61 -21.57
N THR A 9 -0.27 -10.72 -22.17
CA THR A 9 1.13 -10.96 -22.44
C THR A 9 1.99 -10.37 -21.34
N LEU A 10 3.23 -10.83 -21.22
CA LEU A 10 4.17 -10.30 -20.23
C LEU A 10 4.37 -8.79 -20.41
N ASP A 11 4.47 -8.34 -21.66
CA ASP A 11 4.72 -6.92 -21.98
C ASP A 11 3.50 -6.04 -21.66
N THR A 12 2.28 -6.49 -21.94
CA THR A 12 1.07 -5.72 -21.60
C THR A 12 0.86 -5.62 -20.10
N LEU A 13 1.12 -6.71 -19.36
CA LEU A 13 1.05 -6.72 -17.90
C LEU A 13 2.14 -5.85 -17.27
N HIS A 14 3.37 -5.91 -17.77
CA HIS A 14 4.45 -5.06 -17.27
C HIS A 14 4.14 -3.58 -17.51
N SER A 15 3.64 -3.23 -18.70
CA SER A 15 3.28 -1.86 -19.03
C SER A 15 2.23 -1.27 -18.07
N SER A 16 1.17 -2.02 -17.74
CA SER A 16 0.15 -1.57 -16.79
C SER A 16 0.69 -1.47 -15.35
N LEU A 17 1.62 -2.34 -14.95
CA LEU A 17 2.25 -2.28 -13.62
C LEU A 17 3.16 -1.05 -13.41
N ARG A 18 3.73 -0.47 -14.47
CA ARG A 18 4.63 0.71 -14.33
C ARG A 18 3.96 1.93 -13.72
N GLN A 19 2.67 2.08 -13.93
CA GLN A 19 1.90 3.20 -13.38
C GLN A 19 1.75 3.11 -11.84
N LEU A 20 1.91 1.91 -11.27
CA LEU A 20 1.81 1.65 -9.83
C LEU A 20 3.09 1.99 -9.06
N GLN A 21 4.13 2.49 -9.75
CA GLN A 21 5.39 2.96 -9.14
C GLN A 21 6.12 1.90 -8.29
N LEU A 22 5.92 0.63 -8.63
CA LEU A 22 6.62 -0.50 -8.04
C LEU A 22 8.04 -0.63 -8.61
N SER A 23 8.92 -1.33 -7.89
CA SER A 23 10.25 -1.64 -8.42
C SER A 23 10.17 -2.49 -9.70
N GLU A 24 11.11 -2.31 -10.61
CA GLU A 24 11.16 -3.08 -11.86
C GLU A 24 11.26 -4.60 -11.61
N ALA A 25 11.92 -5.01 -10.53
CA ALA A 25 12.00 -6.41 -10.11
C ALA A 25 10.63 -6.94 -9.67
N THR A 26 9.89 -6.16 -8.86
CA THR A 26 8.55 -6.47 -8.41
C THR A 26 7.57 -6.57 -9.59
N CYS A 27 7.61 -5.61 -10.52
CA CYS A 27 6.79 -5.63 -11.74
C CYS A 27 7.01 -6.92 -12.53
N LYS A 28 8.27 -7.30 -12.77
CA LYS A 28 8.61 -8.55 -13.49
C LYS A 28 8.12 -9.79 -12.75
N LYS A 29 8.26 -9.84 -11.42
CA LYS A 29 7.80 -10.96 -10.59
C LYS A 29 6.28 -11.12 -10.69
N ILE A 30 5.53 -10.04 -10.50
CA ILE A 30 4.05 -10.05 -10.55
C ILE A 30 3.55 -10.42 -11.95
N ALA A 31 4.12 -9.83 -13.02
CA ALA A 31 3.72 -10.13 -14.38
C ALA A 31 3.95 -11.61 -14.74
N ARG A 32 5.12 -12.18 -14.37
CA ARG A 32 5.42 -13.61 -14.57
C ARG A 32 4.44 -14.52 -13.85
N LEU A 33 4.20 -14.27 -12.56
CA LEU A 33 3.29 -15.09 -11.76
C LEU A 33 1.82 -14.96 -12.21
N SER A 34 1.46 -13.90 -12.92
CA SER A 34 0.09 -13.67 -13.35
C SER A 34 -0.25 -14.33 -14.69
N ILE A 35 0.76 -14.67 -15.48
CA ILE A 35 0.60 -15.45 -16.72
C ILE A 35 0.19 -16.87 -16.38
N ASP A 36 0.88 -17.55 -15.46
CA ASP A 36 0.53 -18.92 -15.04
C ASP A 36 -0.81 -18.94 -14.28
N PRO A 37 -1.84 -19.64 -14.79
CA PRO A 37 -3.13 -19.76 -14.12
C PRO A 37 -3.04 -20.27 -12.67
N ASN A 38 -2.05 -21.11 -12.34
CA ASN A 38 -1.91 -21.70 -11.02
C ASN A 38 -1.43 -20.69 -9.97
N SER A 39 -0.59 -19.73 -10.37
CA SER A 39 -0.08 -18.67 -9.49
C SER A 39 -0.82 -17.34 -9.62
N ARG A 40 -1.64 -17.17 -10.67
CA ARG A 40 -2.30 -15.89 -10.99
C ARG A 40 -3.11 -15.29 -9.85
N ARG A 41 -3.95 -16.10 -9.19
CA ARG A 41 -4.79 -15.60 -8.08
C ARG A 41 -3.93 -15.08 -6.94
N VAL A 42 -2.82 -15.76 -6.65
CA VAL A 42 -1.88 -15.39 -5.60
C VAL A 42 -1.12 -14.12 -5.98
N ALA A 43 -0.70 -13.99 -7.25
CA ALA A 43 -0.05 -12.80 -7.78
C ALA A 43 -0.94 -11.55 -7.71
N ILE A 44 -2.23 -11.68 -8.07
CA ILE A 44 -3.21 -10.60 -7.97
C ILE A 44 -3.41 -10.18 -6.51
N ARG A 45 -3.58 -11.13 -5.58
CA ARG A 45 -3.68 -10.81 -4.15
C ARG A 45 -2.44 -10.09 -3.63
N HIS A 46 -1.26 -10.55 -4.02
CA HIS A 46 0.01 -9.92 -3.66
C HIS A 46 0.10 -8.47 -4.19
N LEU A 47 -0.22 -8.25 -5.46
CA LEU A 47 -0.25 -6.91 -6.04
C LEU A 47 -1.19 -5.98 -5.28
N LEU A 48 -2.43 -6.42 -5.04
CA LEU A 48 -3.43 -5.63 -4.34
C LEU A 48 -2.99 -5.29 -2.93
N ALA A 49 -2.49 -6.27 -2.18
CA ALA A 49 -1.98 -6.06 -0.84
C ALA A 49 -0.82 -5.05 -0.84
N LEU A 50 0.19 -5.29 -1.68
CA LEU A 50 1.36 -4.42 -1.79
C LEU A 50 0.97 -2.98 -2.10
N VAL A 51 0.21 -2.77 -3.17
CA VAL A 51 -0.15 -1.43 -3.65
C VAL A 51 -1.07 -0.70 -2.67
N ILE A 52 -2.08 -1.37 -2.12
CA ILE A 52 -3.04 -0.70 -1.25
C ILE A 52 -2.36 -0.29 0.07
N PHE A 53 -1.67 -1.23 0.72
CA PHE A 53 -1.09 -0.97 2.03
C PHE A 53 0.16 -0.09 1.95
N SER A 54 1.00 -0.18 0.92
CA SER A 54 2.14 0.74 0.75
C SER A 54 1.68 2.19 0.54
N ASN A 55 0.51 2.41 -0.08
CA ASN A 55 -0.04 3.76 -0.25
C ASN A 55 -0.78 4.27 1.01
N LEU A 56 -1.00 3.41 2.01
CA LEU A 56 -1.53 3.76 3.33
C LEU A 56 -0.44 3.83 4.41
N ASP A 57 0.82 3.61 4.04
CA ASP A 57 1.95 3.59 4.96
C ASP A 57 2.66 4.95 4.98
N ILE A 58 2.89 5.47 6.18
CA ILE A 58 3.55 6.76 6.42
C ILE A 58 5.06 6.67 6.17
N HIS A 59 5.59 5.45 6.13
CA HIS A 59 6.98 5.19 5.86
C HIS A 59 7.28 5.15 4.35
N THR A 60 6.26 4.87 3.51
CA THR A 60 6.40 4.75 2.04
C THR A 60 5.50 5.73 1.26
N VAL A 61 5.48 7.00 1.66
CA VAL A 61 4.61 8.03 1.06
C VAL A 61 5.04 8.37 -0.37
N GLY A 62 4.24 7.94 -1.35
CA GLY A 62 4.44 8.21 -2.77
C GLY A 62 3.37 9.10 -3.44
N PRO A 63 3.52 9.38 -4.74
CA PRO A 63 2.53 10.08 -5.56
C PRO A 63 1.11 9.50 -5.52
N LEU A 64 0.96 8.18 -5.35
CA LEU A 64 -0.33 7.48 -5.25
C LEU A 64 -0.85 7.35 -3.81
N SER A 65 -0.22 8.05 -2.85
CA SER A 65 -0.59 7.95 -1.43
C SER A 65 -2.08 8.19 -1.20
N LEU A 66 -2.66 7.33 -0.37
CA LEU A 66 -4.04 7.37 0.12
C LEU A 66 -4.12 8.08 1.50
N LEU A 67 -2.99 8.50 2.05
CA LEU A 67 -2.90 9.25 3.30
C LEU A 67 -3.45 10.68 3.16
N PRO A 68 -3.69 11.38 4.28
CA PRO A 68 -4.09 12.78 4.25
C PRO A 68 -3.16 13.65 3.40
N PRO A 69 -3.68 14.67 2.68
CA PRO A 69 -2.87 15.56 1.85
C PRO A 69 -1.69 16.19 2.60
N THR A 70 -1.87 16.54 3.87
CA THR A 70 -0.82 17.10 4.74
C THR A 70 0.39 16.17 4.89
N VAL A 71 0.18 14.85 4.89
CA VAL A 71 1.27 13.86 4.96
C VAL A 71 2.02 13.78 3.64
N LYS A 72 1.27 13.78 2.54
CA LYS A 72 1.83 13.77 1.18
C LYS A 72 2.65 15.02 0.88
N GLU A 73 2.22 16.19 1.34
CA GLU A 73 2.93 17.46 1.14
C GLU A 73 4.24 17.54 1.92
N MET A 74 4.33 16.85 3.06
CA MET A 74 5.53 16.84 3.91
C MET A 74 6.52 15.72 3.56
N SER A 75 6.12 14.72 2.78
CA SER A 75 7.00 13.61 2.41
C SER A 75 8.26 14.01 1.63
N PRO A 76 8.28 15.04 0.76
CA PRO A 76 9.51 15.47 0.09
C PRO A 76 10.58 15.92 1.08
N SER A 77 10.21 16.60 2.16
CA SER A 77 11.15 17.02 3.21
C SER A 77 11.83 15.83 3.89
N ARG A 78 11.07 14.74 4.10
CA ARG A 78 11.63 13.48 4.63
C ARG A 78 12.55 12.79 3.64
N ALA A 79 12.17 12.71 2.37
CA ALA A 79 13.02 12.14 1.33
C ALA A 79 14.35 12.92 1.19
N THR A 80 14.30 14.24 1.22
CA THR A 80 15.51 15.09 1.20
C THR A 80 16.40 14.83 2.41
N ALA A 81 15.84 14.82 3.62
CA ALA A 81 16.61 14.57 4.84
C ALA A 81 17.29 13.19 4.86
N LEU A 82 16.63 12.16 4.30
CA LEU A 82 17.20 10.81 4.18
C LEU A 82 18.32 10.72 3.13
N ASN A 83 18.27 11.55 2.08
CA ASN A 83 19.27 11.54 1.01
C ASN A 83 20.49 12.42 1.29
N GLU A 84 20.34 13.49 2.08
CA GLU A 84 21.42 14.44 2.41
C GLU A 84 22.38 13.92 3.50
N GLY A 85 22.04 12.84 4.20
CA GLY A 85 22.75 12.33 5.37
C GLY A 85 23.51 11.02 5.18
N GLN A 86 24.49 10.96 4.27
CA GLN A 86 25.42 9.81 4.22
C GLN A 86 26.49 9.83 5.34
N ASP A 87 26.73 10.97 6.00
CA ASP A 87 27.86 11.15 6.93
C ASP A 87 27.52 11.21 8.42
N SER A 88 26.26 11.02 8.85
CA SER A 88 25.95 10.96 10.29
C SER A 88 24.66 10.22 10.64
N LEU A 89 24.78 8.95 11.00
CA LEU A 89 23.71 8.08 11.53
C LEU A 89 22.88 8.76 12.65
N GLY A 90 23.51 9.64 13.44
CA GLY A 90 22.86 10.41 14.49
C GLY A 90 21.84 11.45 13.99
N ASN A 91 22.11 12.11 12.85
CA ASN A 91 21.20 13.12 12.30
C ASN A 91 19.95 12.48 11.69
N GLN A 92 20.11 11.30 11.07
CA GLN A 92 18.99 10.53 10.54
C GLN A 92 18.04 10.06 11.66
N ALA A 93 18.58 9.54 12.76
CA ALA A 93 17.77 9.12 13.91
C ALA A 93 17.00 10.29 14.57
N GLN A 94 17.63 11.48 14.63
CA GLN A 94 16.97 12.69 15.13
C GLN A 94 15.83 13.13 14.19
N PHE A 95 16.05 13.09 12.87
CA PHE A 95 15.03 13.42 11.90
C PHE A 95 13.83 12.47 11.98
N GLU A 96 14.04 11.16 12.02
CA GLU A 96 12.94 10.19 12.14
C GLU A 96 12.16 10.39 13.45
N THR A 97 12.84 10.69 14.56
CA THR A 97 12.17 11.03 15.84
C THR A 97 11.29 12.28 15.70
N ALA A 98 11.78 13.30 15.00
CA ALA A 98 11.02 14.52 14.74
C ALA A 98 9.84 14.26 13.80
N TRP A 99 10.03 13.43 12.78
CA TRP A 99 8.99 13.00 11.83
C TRP A 99 7.86 12.26 12.56
N GLU A 100 8.18 11.24 13.35
CA GLU A 100 7.21 10.49 14.16
C GLU A 100 6.45 11.41 15.14
N SER A 101 7.17 12.34 15.78
CA SER A 101 6.56 13.32 16.69
C SER A 101 5.60 14.24 15.97
N TRP A 102 6.02 14.82 14.84
CA TRP A 102 5.19 15.67 14.00
C TRP A 102 3.95 14.91 13.52
N TYR A 103 4.16 13.71 12.98
CA TYR A 103 3.11 12.83 12.49
C TYR A 103 2.05 12.57 13.56
N ARG A 104 2.47 12.15 14.75
CA ARG A 104 1.57 11.84 15.87
C ARG A 104 0.76 13.07 16.31
N ILE A 105 1.40 14.24 16.35
CA ILE A 105 0.71 15.50 16.69
C ILE A 105 -0.29 15.85 15.59
N THR A 106 0.11 15.77 14.32
CA THR A 106 -0.77 16.03 13.16
C THR A 106 -1.99 15.10 13.20
N ALA A 107 -1.78 13.79 13.31
CA ALA A 107 -2.85 12.81 13.40
C ALA A 107 -3.80 13.11 14.57
N PHE A 108 -3.26 13.43 15.75
CA PHE A 108 -4.07 13.81 16.92
C PHE A 108 -4.92 15.07 16.68
N LEU A 109 -4.36 16.08 16.02
CA LEU A 109 -5.04 17.35 15.72
C LEU A 109 -6.07 17.23 14.59
N MET A 110 -5.98 16.19 13.76
CA MET A 110 -6.95 15.93 12.69
C MET A 110 -8.28 15.34 13.18
N HIS A 111 -8.37 14.88 14.43
CA HIS A 111 -9.64 14.39 14.98
C HIS A 111 -10.61 15.54 15.26
N ASP A 112 -11.88 15.37 14.86
CA ASP A 112 -12.97 16.28 15.28
C ASP A 112 -13.12 16.34 16.80
N LYS A 113 -12.85 15.21 17.48
CA LYS A 113 -12.90 15.05 18.94
C LYS A 113 -11.62 14.37 19.45
N PRO A 114 -10.50 15.10 19.60
CA PRO A 114 -9.21 14.50 19.96
C PRO A 114 -9.23 13.74 21.29
N LYS A 115 -10.07 14.19 22.24
CA LYS A 115 -10.22 13.54 23.56
C LYS A 115 -10.84 12.16 23.50
N THR A 116 -11.67 11.87 22.50
CA THR A 116 -12.34 10.57 22.35
C THR A 116 -11.52 9.57 21.55
N ARG A 117 -10.43 10.01 20.89
CA ARG A 117 -9.55 9.19 20.03
C ARG A 117 -10.34 8.26 19.11
N SER A 118 -11.47 8.74 18.60
CA SER A 118 -12.29 7.98 17.67
C SER A 118 -11.54 7.86 16.34
N PRO A 119 -11.63 6.73 15.62
CA PRO A 119 -11.06 6.58 14.28
C PRO A 119 -11.20 7.83 13.42
N LEU A 120 -10.11 8.28 12.80
CA LEU A 120 -10.18 9.37 11.85
C LEU A 120 -10.98 8.92 10.63
N LEU A 121 -11.94 9.74 10.21
CA LEU A 121 -12.68 9.48 8.99
C LEU A 121 -11.85 9.95 7.78
N PRO A 122 -11.79 9.16 6.69
CA PRO A 122 -11.12 9.60 5.48
C PRO A 122 -11.74 10.91 4.95
N PRO A 123 -10.93 11.95 4.65
CA PRO A 123 -11.41 13.20 4.08
C PRO A 123 -11.91 12.98 2.64
N PRO A 124 -12.66 13.94 2.07
CA PRO A 124 -13.14 13.84 0.70
C PRO A 124 -12.04 13.60 -0.34
N SER A 125 -10.82 14.11 -0.12
CA SER A 125 -9.66 13.87 -0.99
C SER A 125 -9.31 12.38 -1.10
N ALA A 126 -9.48 11.61 -0.02
CA ALA A 126 -9.17 10.19 0.03
C ALA A 126 -10.05 9.39 -0.96
N LYS A 127 -11.28 9.84 -1.19
CA LYS A 127 -12.16 9.26 -2.21
C LYS A 127 -11.57 9.43 -3.61
N SER A 128 -11.17 10.64 -3.98
CA SER A 128 -10.57 10.90 -5.29
C SER A 128 -9.21 10.21 -5.45
N GLN A 129 -8.40 10.14 -4.39
CA GLN A 129 -7.15 9.37 -4.38
C GLN A 129 -7.42 7.86 -4.61
N ALA A 130 -8.44 7.30 -3.96
CA ALA A 130 -8.84 5.91 -4.14
C ALA A 130 -9.37 5.65 -5.56
N GLU A 131 -10.19 6.53 -6.13
CA GLU A 131 -10.69 6.43 -7.51
C GLU A 131 -9.57 6.44 -8.55
N ALA A 132 -8.54 7.26 -8.34
CA ALA A 132 -7.35 7.25 -9.18
C ALA A 132 -6.60 5.90 -9.09
N LEU A 133 -6.41 5.37 -7.88
CA LEU A 133 -5.74 4.09 -7.67
C LEU A 133 -6.54 2.91 -8.27
N ILE A 134 -7.86 2.92 -8.09
CA ILE A 134 -8.79 1.94 -8.69
C ILE A 134 -8.63 1.94 -10.21
N SER A 135 -8.58 3.12 -10.83
CA SER A 135 -8.47 3.25 -12.28
C SER A 135 -7.17 2.63 -12.80
N ILE A 136 -6.04 2.89 -12.13
CA ILE A 136 -4.74 2.31 -12.50
C ILE A 136 -4.72 0.78 -12.28
N LEU A 137 -5.22 0.30 -11.14
CA LEU A 137 -5.33 -1.13 -10.88
C LEU A 137 -6.24 -1.84 -11.89
N GLN A 138 -7.28 -1.16 -12.38
CA GLN A 138 -8.19 -1.72 -13.38
C GLN A 138 -7.52 -1.96 -14.73
N GLU A 139 -6.56 -1.11 -15.14
CA GLU A 139 -5.77 -1.34 -16.36
C GLU A 139 -5.03 -2.68 -16.31
N TYR A 140 -4.55 -3.07 -15.13
CA TYR A 140 -3.93 -4.37 -14.90
C TYR A 140 -4.96 -5.51 -14.81
N LEU A 141 -6.01 -5.33 -14.00
CA LEU A 141 -6.97 -6.40 -13.69
C LEU A 141 -7.87 -6.77 -14.88
N CYS A 142 -8.12 -5.84 -15.81
CA CYS A 142 -8.97 -6.06 -16.97
C CYS A 142 -8.50 -7.25 -17.85
N HIS A 143 -7.21 -7.59 -17.79
CA HIS A 143 -6.63 -8.74 -18.49
C HIS A 143 -7.10 -10.10 -17.96
N PHE A 144 -7.70 -10.14 -16.77
CA PHE A 144 -8.14 -11.37 -16.10
C PHE A 144 -9.66 -11.48 -15.95
N VAL A 145 -10.42 -10.47 -16.39
CA VAL A 145 -11.88 -10.48 -16.34
C VAL A 145 -12.43 -11.24 -17.55
N ARG A 146 -13.18 -12.31 -17.30
CA ARG A 146 -13.90 -13.02 -18.36
C ARG A 146 -15.14 -12.23 -18.75
N ARG A 147 -15.32 -11.99 -20.04
CA ARG A 147 -16.45 -11.22 -20.59
C ARG A 147 -17.70 -12.07 -20.86
N ASP A 148 -17.58 -13.39 -20.76
CA ASP A 148 -18.61 -14.33 -21.21
C ASP A 148 -19.47 -14.88 -20.05
N ASP A 149 -19.13 -14.55 -18.80
CA ASP A 149 -19.61 -15.27 -17.60
C ASP A 149 -20.78 -14.58 -16.87
N GLY A 150 -21.44 -13.59 -17.49
CA GLY A 150 -22.56 -12.85 -16.88
C GLY A 150 -22.17 -11.90 -15.73
N HIS A 151 -20.92 -11.98 -15.24
CA HIS A 151 -20.32 -10.96 -14.39
C HIS A 151 -19.83 -9.80 -15.24
N SER A 152 -20.37 -8.62 -14.97
CA SER A 152 -19.96 -7.41 -15.70
C SER A 152 -18.60 -6.92 -15.19
N ILE A 153 -17.86 -6.21 -16.04
CA ILE A 153 -16.67 -5.45 -15.61
C ILE A 153 -17.05 -4.50 -14.46
N ASP A 154 -18.29 -4.01 -14.46
CA ASP A 154 -18.83 -3.13 -13.42
C ASP A 154 -18.90 -3.81 -12.05
N ASP A 155 -19.26 -5.10 -11.99
CA ASP A 155 -19.29 -5.87 -10.73
C ASP A 155 -17.89 -6.05 -10.14
N GLN A 156 -16.90 -6.34 -10.99
CA GLN A 156 -15.51 -6.47 -10.56
C GLN A 156 -14.94 -5.12 -10.10
N LEU A 157 -15.27 -4.03 -10.80
CA LEU A 157 -14.90 -2.67 -10.42
C LEU A 157 -15.54 -2.28 -9.08
N ALA A 158 -16.82 -2.57 -8.89
CA ALA A 158 -17.53 -2.33 -7.63
C ALA A 158 -16.92 -3.13 -6.47
N GLY A 159 -16.53 -4.39 -6.72
CA GLY A 159 -15.81 -5.22 -5.76
C GLY A 159 -14.46 -4.62 -5.35
N LEU A 160 -13.64 -4.20 -6.32
CA LEU A 160 -12.36 -3.54 -6.08
C LEU A 160 -12.52 -2.24 -5.29
N ALA A 161 -13.48 -1.40 -5.69
CA ALA A 161 -13.80 -0.15 -5.00
C ALA A 161 -14.23 -0.40 -3.55
N SER A 162 -14.99 -1.47 -3.31
CA SER A 162 -15.39 -1.88 -1.96
C SER A 162 -14.18 -2.26 -1.10
N VAL A 163 -13.27 -3.08 -1.63
CA VAL A 163 -12.05 -3.50 -0.92
C VAL A 163 -11.18 -2.28 -0.59
N ILE A 164 -10.89 -1.43 -1.56
CA ILE A 164 -10.04 -0.25 -1.36
C ILE A 164 -10.67 0.71 -0.34
N ARG A 165 -11.99 0.90 -0.38
CA ARG A 165 -12.68 1.75 0.61
C ARG A 165 -12.52 1.22 2.04
N GLU A 166 -12.69 -0.08 2.26
CA GLU A 166 -12.50 -0.65 3.61
C GLU A 166 -11.04 -0.60 4.05
N CYS A 167 -10.08 -0.84 3.14
CA CYS A 167 -8.66 -0.66 3.43
C CYS A 167 -8.31 0.80 3.76
N VAL A 168 -8.88 1.78 3.06
CA VAL A 168 -8.69 3.20 3.35
C VAL A 168 -9.21 3.53 4.75
N LYS A 169 -10.41 3.08 5.14
CA LYS A 169 -10.91 3.29 6.51
C LYS A 169 -9.94 2.72 7.54
N PHE A 170 -9.48 1.49 7.33
CA PHE A 170 -8.50 0.85 8.20
C PHE A 170 -7.17 1.61 8.24
N GLY A 171 -6.66 2.09 7.10
CA GLY A 171 -5.45 2.88 7.06
C GLY A 171 -5.58 4.20 7.82
N TYR A 172 -6.77 4.82 7.84
CA TYR A 172 -7.04 6.00 8.66
C TYR A 172 -7.17 5.68 10.16
N GLU A 173 -7.67 4.48 10.51
CA GLU A 173 -7.61 3.96 11.88
C GLU A 173 -6.18 3.78 12.36
N VAL A 174 -5.33 3.14 11.55
CA VAL A 174 -3.90 2.95 11.84
C VAL A 174 -3.19 4.31 11.90
N PHE A 175 -3.45 5.19 10.94
CA PHE A 175 -2.87 6.53 10.85
C PHE A 175 -3.17 7.36 12.11
N SER A 176 -4.41 7.29 12.58
CA SER A 176 -4.87 8.06 13.73
C SER A 176 -4.52 7.44 15.09
N HIS A 177 -3.88 6.27 15.09
CA HIS A 177 -3.46 5.61 16.30
C HIS A 177 -2.27 6.37 16.94
N PRO A 178 -2.21 6.51 18.28
CA PRO A 178 -1.14 7.24 18.97
C PRO A 178 0.25 6.56 18.94
N SER A 179 0.32 5.34 18.41
CA SER A 179 1.54 4.57 18.23
C SER A 179 1.91 4.58 16.77
N ASP A 180 3.20 4.51 16.49
CA ASP A 180 3.68 4.30 15.13
C ASP A 180 3.55 2.84 14.70
N TRP A 181 3.19 2.63 13.43
CA TRP A 181 2.86 1.35 12.85
C TRP A 181 3.43 1.22 11.45
N GLU A 182 4.04 0.08 11.16
CA GLU A 182 4.66 -0.22 9.86
C GLU A 182 4.05 -1.49 9.26
N PHE A 183 3.74 -1.45 7.97
CA PHE A 183 3.32 -2.64 7.23
C PHE A 183 4.53 -3.46 6.82
N ILE A 184 4.59 -4.70 7.32
CA ILE A 184 5.73 -5.56 7.09
C ILE A 184 5.49 -6.48 5.91
N TYR A 185 6.39 -6.40 4.94
CA TYR A 185 6.50 -7.35 3.84
C TYR A 185 7.68 -8.27 4.13
N THR A 186 7.50 -9.58 4.00
CA THR A 186 8.64 -10.51 4.14
C THR A 186 9.68 -10.21 3.08
N ASN A 187 10.96 -10.43 3.40
CA ASN A 187 12.03 -10.39 2.42
C ASN A 187 11.67 -11.30 1.24
N ASP A 188 12.02 -10.86 0.02
CA ASP A 188 11.74 -11.49 -1.26
C ASP A 188 12.42 -12.88 -1.40
N GLU A 189 12.03 -13.84 -0.56
CA GLU A 189 12.43 -15.23 -0.70
C GLU A 189 11.89 -15.77 -2.04
N TYR A 190 12.76 -16.44 -2.78
CA TYR A 190 12.40 -17.05 -4.05
C TYR A 190 11.21 -18.02 -3.85
N GLY A 191 10.13 -17.79 -4.59
CA GLY A 191 8.93 -18.62 -4.52
C GLY A 191 7.98 -18.28 -3.37
N VAL A 192 8.14 -17.14 -2.69
CA VAL A 192 7.18 -16.65 -1.70
C VAL A 192 6.68 -15.25 -2.08
N VAL A 193 5.38 -15.03 -1.88
CA VAL A 193 4.76 -13.70 -1.98
C VAL A 193 3.87 -13.42 -0.77
N VAL A 194 3.80 -12.15 -0.38
CA VAL A 194 2.95 -11.66 0.71
C VAL A 194 1.56 -11.37 0.17
N VAL A 195 0.53 -12.07 0.62
CA VAL A 195 -0.86 -11.84 0.20
C VAL A 195 -1.63 -10.94 1.16
N VAL A 196 -1.13 -10.77 2.38
CA VAL A 196 -1.56 -9.77 3.36
C VAL A 196 -0.32 -9.33 4.15
N PRO A 197 0.01 -8.03 4.24
CA PRO A 197 1.17 -7.58 5.00
C PRO A 197 1.00 -7.87 6.48
N GLY A 198 2.13 -8.04 7.16
CA GLY A 198 2.16 -8.01 8.62
C GLY A 198 1.97 -6.58 9.13
N LEU A 199 1.84 -6.47 10.45
CA LEU A 199 1.74 -5.19 11.13
C LEU A 199 2.64 -5.20 12.35
N ALA A 200 3.63 -4.31 12.35
CA ALA A 200 4.52 -4.10 13.48
C ALA A 200 4.24 -2.77 14.14
N LYS A 201 4.38 -2.73 15.45
CA LYS A 201 4.28 -1.52 16.26
C LYS A 201 5.68 -0.99 16.49
N CYS A 202 5.94 0.22 16.00
CA CYS A 202 7.26 0.85 16.01
C CYS A 202 7.47 1.70 17.27
N SER A 203 6.39 2.27 17.84
CA SER A 203 6.47 3.05 19.07
C SER A 203 5.28 2.88 20.01
N SER A 204 5.49 3.21 21.27
CA SER A 204 4.42 3.31 22.27
C SER A 204 3.55 4.55 22.05
N ASN A 205 2.44 4.67 22.78
CA ASN A 205 1.59 5.87 22.72
C ASN A 205 2.29 7.14 23.30
N THR A 206 3.37 6.96 24.06
CA THR A 206 4.23 8.05 24.55
C THR A 206 5.38 8.35 23.59
N GLY A 207 5.56 7.57 22.53
CA GLY A 207 6.60 7.76 21.51
C GLY A 207 7.92 7.11 21.88
N GLU A 208 7.90 6.18 22.85
CA GLU A 208 9.04 5.32 23.14
C GLU A 208 9.19 4.31 22.02
N LEU A 209 10.35 4.30 21.37
CA LEU A 209 10.65 3.41 20.25
C LEU A 209 10.82 1.96 20.72
N TYR A 210 10.17 1.03 20.03
CA TYR A 210 10.45 -0.39 20.17
C TYR A 210 11.65 -0.78 19.29
N ARG A 211 12.68 -1.37 19.90
CA ARG A 211 13.86 -1.88 19.18
C ARG A 211 14.15 -3.31 19.63
N PRO A 212 13.86 -4.33 18.79
CA PRO A 212 13.21 -4.23 17.47
C PRO A 212 11.72 -3.84 17.58
N PRO A 213 11.07 -3.41 16.47
CA PRO A 213 9.62 -3.22 16.42
C PRO A 213 8.86 -4.47 16.88
N GLU A 214 7.74 -4.28 17.56
CA GLU A 214 6.91 -5.37 18.09
C GLU A 214 5.98 -5.90 16.99
N MET A 215 6.21 -7.14 16.53
CA MET A 215 5.36 -7.78 15.52
C MET A 215 4.00 -8.17 16.12
N ILE A 216 2.95 -7.44 15.77
CA ILE A 216 1.58 -7.72 16.26
C ILE A 216 0.87 -8.72 15.36
N LEU A 217 1.08 -8.60 14.05
CA LEU A 217 0.53 -9.51 13.06
C LEU A 217 1.63 -9.98 12.12
N THR A 218 1.84 -11.28 12.03
CA THR A 218 2.76 -11.86 11.05
C THR A 218 2.16 -11.80 9.64
N PRO A 219 2.96 -11.50 8.59
CA PRO A 219 2.46 -11.48 7.22
C PRO A 219 1.84 -12.82 6.78
N GLU A 220 0.74 -12.78 6.02
CA GLU A 220 0.21 -13.96 5.35
C GLU A 220 1.00 -14.18 4.05
N ILE A 221 1.70 -15.31 3.98
CA ILE A 221 2.52 -15.67 2.83
C ILE A 221 1.91 -16.80 2.02
N ALA A 222 2.10 -16.75 0.71
CA ALA A 222 1.74 -17.82 -0.21
C ALA A 222 2.98 -18.32 -0.94
N LYS A 223 3.15 -19.65 -0.96
CA LYS A 223 4.19 -20.30 -1.76
C LYS A 223 3.73 -20.39 -3.21
N VAL A 224 4.58 -19.92 -4.12
CA VAL A 224 4.39 -20.01 -5.56
C VAL A 224 5.46 -20.92 -6.13
N LYS A 225 5.02 -21.91 -6.91
CA LYS A 225 5.95 -22.68 -7.74
C LYS A 225 6.43 -21.74 -8.85
N VAL A 226 7.71 -21.42 -8.83
CA VAL A 226 8.38 -20.64 -9.88
C VAL A 226 8.81 -21.59 -10.99
#